data_AF-A0AAV2YE68-F1
#
_entry.id   AF-A0AAV2YE68-F1
#
_cell.length_a   1.000
_cell.length_b   1.000
_cell.length_c   1.000
_cell.angle_alpha   90.00
_cell.angle_beta   90.00
_cell.angle_gamma   90.00
#
_symmetry.space_group_name_H-M   'P 1'
#
loop_
_entity.id
_entity.type
_entity.pdbx_description
1 polymer ?
#
loop_
_entity_poly.entity_id
_entity_poly.type
_entity_poly.pdbx_seq_one_letter_code
_entity_poly.pdbx_strand_id
1 'polypeptide(L)'
;MVFFVAVSLPPGISSYPQEFAALNRGFVLMFPLTKASATLLSLPATYATAFAFIWCYGKIISAMATSKLLPSVLAAKSRYGTPYVAIIAGSVISYITCVVAFYTDRNNYAFITCMTCAFLTYIAQCISYISLRLNFRNMKNSKFRSPFGIAGAVFAICVWVLALVGMTAFQENHYVVVPILVVLIALLSVFYVVYVRKRQVLSSEEERVLLVVRDLM
;
A
#
# COMPACT_ATOMS: atom_id res chain seq x y z
N MET A 1 8.87 5.06 -14.16
CA MET A 1 8.78 4.64 -15.58
C MET A 1 7.46 5.04 -16.21
N VAL A 2 6.31 4.47 -15.83
CA VAL A 2 5.01 4.81 -16.45
C VAL A 2 4.69 6.31 -16.39
N PHE A 3 4.88 6.95 -15.22
CA PHE A 3 4.67 8.40 -15.08
C PHE A 3 5.56 9.24 -16.01
N PHE A 4 6.85 8.92 -16.07
CA PHE A 4 7.81 9.62 -16.92
C PHE A 4 7.42 9.50 -18.41
N VAL A 5 7.15 8.27 -18.87
CA VAL A 5 6.75 8.02 -20.26
C VAL A 5 5.44 8.73 -20.58
N ALA A 6 4.45 8.66 -19.70
CA ALA A 6 3.15 9.27 -19.92
C ALA A 6 3.22 10.81 -20.05
N VAL A 7 4.08 11.46 -19.27
CA VAL A 7 4.27 12.92 -19.27
C VAL A 7 5.12 13.39 -20.45
N SER A 8 6.04 12.56 -20.95
CA SER A 8 6.92 12.88 -22.07
C SER A 8 6.24 12.77 -23.44
N LEU A 9 5.01 12.25 -23.53
CA LEU A 9 4.28 12.12 -24.79
C LEU A 9 3.57 13.44 -25.17
N PRO A 10 3.55 13.85 -26.45
CA PRO A 10 2.76 14.99 -26.92
C PRO A 10 1.26 14.78 -26.61
N PRO A 11 0.49 15.80 -26.16
CA PRO A 11 0.80 17.23 -25.98
C PRO A 11 1.31 17.60 -24.58
N GLY A 12 1.84 16.64 -23.82
CA GLY A 12 2.45 16.86 -22.50
C GLY A 12 1.49 16.71 -21.32
N ILE A 13 1.95 17.13 -20.13
CA ILE A 13 1.28 16.88 -18.84
C ILE A 13 -0.10 17.54 -18.70
N SER A 14 -0.34 18.68 -19.36
CA SER A 14 -1.53 19.52 -19.17
C SER A 14 -2.84 18.83 -19.53
N SER A 15 -2.78 17.93 -20.51
CA SER A 15 -3.95 17.23 -21.02
C SER A 15 -4.13 15.87 -20.32
N TYR A 16 -3.14 15.39 -19.58
CA TYR A 16 -3.16 14.07 -18.96
C TYR A 16 -4.26 13.83 -17.91
N PRO A 17 -4.67 14.82 -17.09
CA PRO A 17 -5.76 14.65 -16.12
C PRO A 17 -7.10 14.22 -16.72
N GLN A 18 -7.30 14.41 -18.03
CA GLN A 18 -8.54 14.10 -18.75
C GLN A 18 -8.56 12.67 -19.32
N GLU A 19 -7.45 11.93 -19.23
CA GLU A 19 -7.37 10.56 -19.75
C GLU A 19 -7.82 9.55 -18.71
N PHE A 20 -8.65 8.58 -19.15
CA PHE A 20 -9.15 7.53 -18.28
C PHE A 20 -8.06 6.54 -17.84
N ALA A 21 -7.12 6.21 -18.73
CA ALA A 21 -6.04 5.26 -18.46
C ALA A 21 -4.68 5.84 -18.83
N ALA A 22 -3.69 5.58 -17.98
CA ALA A 22 -2.34 6.12 -18.11
C ALA A 22 -1.65 5.81 -19.46
N LEU A 23 -1.91 4.62 -20.00
CA LEU A 23 -1.30 4.12 -21.24
C LEU A 23 -2.11 4.47 -22.49
N ASN A 24 -3.33 4.99 -22.33
CA ASN A 24 -4.27 5.22 -23.43
C ASN A 24 -3.63 6.05 -24.55
N ARG A 25 -2.93 7.13 -24.17
CA ARG A 25 -2.21 7.99 -25.11
C ARG A 25 -1.07 7.31 -25.84
N GLY A 26 -0.29 6.51 -25.12
CA GLY A 26 0.80 5.74 -25.73
C GLY A 26 0.26 4.81 -26.80
N PHE A 27 -0.87 4.15 -26.54
CA PHE A 27 -1.50 3.24 -27.51
C PHE A 27 -2.11 3.96 -28.70
N VAL A 28 -2.74 5.12 -28.50
CA VAL A 28 -3.26 5.95 -29.60
C VAL A 28 -2.13 6.40 -30.53
N LEU A 29 -0.97 6.79 -29.98
CA LEU A 29 0.17 7.23 -30.77
C LEU A 29 0.92 6.08 -31.47
N MET A 30 1.01 4.92 -30.83
CA MET A 30 1.77 3.77 -31.34
C MET A 30 0.99 2.97 -32.40
N PHE A 31 -0.32 2.80 -32.23
CA PHE A 31 -1.16 1.93 -33.07
C PHE A 31 -2.25 2.66 -33.87
N PRO A 32 -2.08 3.96 -34.13
CA PRO A 32 -3.15 4.89 -34.58
C PRO A 32 -4.59 4.54 -34.18
N LEU A 33 -4.81 4.17 -32.92
CA LEU A 33 -6.10 3.64 -32.44
C LEU A 33 -7.06 4.74 -31.99
N THR A 34 -8.36 4.45 -32.02
CA THR A 34 -9.37 5.26 -31.32
C THR A 34 -9.22 5.11 -29.80
N LYS A 35 -9.61 6.14 -29.02
CA LYS A 35 -9.53 6.11 -27.55
C LYS A 35 -10.23 4.89 -26.91
N ALA A 36 -11.33 4.43 -27.51
CA ALA A 36 -12.07 3.27 -27.02
C ALA A 36 -11.27 1.95 -27.15
N SER A 37 -10.61 1.71 -28.29
CA SER A 37 -9.79 0.52 -28.50
C SER A 37 -8.48 0.57 -27.71
N ALA A 38 -7.90 1.74 -27.52
CA ALA A 38 -6.75 1.94 -26.63
C ALA A 38 -7.11 1.69 -25.15
N THR A 39 -8.34 2.02 -24.73
CA THR A 39 -8.84 1.68 -23.39
C THR A 39 -9.03 0.18 -23.23
N LEU A 40 -9.60 -0.49 -24.25
CA LEU A 40 -9.74 -1.95 -24.28
C LEU A 40 -8.39 -2.65 -24.11
N LEU A 41 -7.33 -2.13 -24.74
CA LEU A 41 -5.97 -2.65 -24.61
C LEU A 41 -5.38 -2.45 -23.20
N SER A 42 -5.86 -1.46 -22.45
CA SER A 42 -5.44 -1.18 -21.07
C SER A 42 -6.18 -2.03 -20.02
N LEU A 43 -7.37 -2.56 -20.34
CA LEU A 43 -8.19 -3.32 -19.40
C LEU A 43 -7.50 -4.56 -18.80
N PRO A 44 -6.76 -5.41 -19.57
CA PRO A 44 -6.08 -6.56 -19.01
C PRO A 44 -5.06 -6.19 -17.92
N ALA A 45 -4.35 -5.07 -18.09
CA ALA A 45 -3.38 -4.58 -17.12
C ALA A 45 -4.07 -4.12 -15.82
N THR A 46 -5.18 -3.39 -15.93
CA THR A 46 -5.97 -2.97 -14.77
C THR A 46 -6.57 -4.18 -14.04
N TYR A 47 -7.10 -5.14 -14.79
CA TYR A 47 -7.65 -6.38 -14.23
C TYR A 47 -6.58 -7.15 -13.46
N ALA A 48 -5.43 -7.42 -14.08
CA ALA A 48 -4.32 -8.13 -13.44
C ALA A 48 -3.83 -7.43 -12.15
N THR A 49 -3.78 -6.09 -12.17
CA THR A 49 -3.38 -5.27 -11.01
C THR A 49 -4.34 -5.44 -9.83
N ALA A 50 -5.64 -5.50 -10.08
CA ALA A 50 -6.63 -5.72 -9.02
C ALA A 50 -6.42 -7.06 -8.30
N PHE A 51 -6.22 -8.16 -9.03
CA PHE A 51 -5.94 -9.47 -8.39
C PHE A 51 -4.59 -9.50 -7.66
N ALA A 52 -3.57 -8.81 -8.18
CA ALA A 52 -2.29 -8.70 -7.51
C ALA A 52 -2.43 -7.99 -6.15
N PHE A 53 -3.19 -6.90 -6.09
CA PHE A 53 -3.49 -6.22 -4.82
C PHE A 53 -4.30 -7.11 -3.87
N ILE A 54 -5.30 -7.83 -4.39
CA ILE A 54 -6.11 -8.78 -3.61
C ILE A 54 -5.25 -9.83 -2.93
N TRP A 55 -4.34 -10.42 -3.69
CA TRP A 55 -3.40 -11.40 -3.17
C TRP A 55 -2.44 -10.79 -2.14
N CYS A 56 -1.91 -9.60 -2.42
CA CYS A 56 -0.94 -8.92 -1.56
C CYS A 56 -1.54 -8.54 -0.20
N TYR A 57 -2.68 -7.83 -0.18
CA TYR A 57 -3.30 -7.44 1.08
C TYR A 57 -3.75 -8.67 1.88
N GLY A 58 -4.23 -9.73 1.21
CA GLY A 58 -4.65 -10.97 1.88
C GLY A 58 -3.49 -11.63 2.63
N LYS A 59 -2.30 -11.63 2.03
CA LYS A 59 -1.07 -12.09 2.70
C LYS A 59 -0.67 -11.19 3.87
N ILE A 60 -0.78 -9.87 3.74
CA ILE A 60 -0.46 -8.92 4.81
C ILE A 60 -1.40 -9.15 6.01
N ILE A 61 -2.71 -9.23 5.79
CA ILE A 61 -3.71 -9.49 6.84
C ILE A 61 -3.45 -10.85 7.52
N SER A 62 -3.18 -11.90 6.74
CA SER A 62 -2.87 -13.23 7.28
C SER A 62 -1.58 -13.25 8.10
N ALA A 63 -0.55 -12.52 7.66
CA ALA A 63 0.69 -12.36 8.42
C ALA A 63 0.44 -11.65 9.75
N MET A 64 -0.32 -10.54 9.73
CA MET A 64 -0.71 -9.83 10.96
C MET A 64 -1.51 -10.71 11.93
N ALA A 65 -2.43 -11.53 11.41
CA ALA A 65 -3.20 -12.47 12.23
C ALA A 65 -2.33 -13.58 12.83
N THR A 66 -1.26 -13.99 12.14
CA THR A 66 -0.29 -14.98 12.64
C THR A 66 0.49 -14.44 13.85
N SER A 67 0.85 -13.15 13.84
CA SER A 67 1.47 -12.46 14.98
C SER A 67 0.45 -12.01 16.06
N LYS A 68 -0.79 -12.50 15.99
CA LYS A 68 -1.91 -12.16 16.90
C LYS A 68 -2.26 -10.66 16.97
N LEU A 69 -1.85 -9.88 15.96
CA LEU A 69 -2.24 -8.48 15.80
C LEU A 69 -3.73 -8.38 15.40
N LEU A 70 -4.24 -9.40 14.72
CA LEU A 70 -5.64 -9.55 14.28
C LEU A 70 -6.25 -10.86 14.80
N PRO A 71 -7.58 -11.03 14.78
CA PRO A 71 -8.24 -12.29 15.15
C PRO A 71 -7.64 -13.49 14.40
N SER A 72 -7.38 -14.58 15.11
CA SER A 72 -6.72 -15.78 14.57
C SER A 72 -7.48 -16.44 13.41
N VAL A 73 -8.79 -16.20 13.30
CA VAL A 73 -9.61 -16.67 12.18
C VAL A 73 -9.09 -16.16 10.83
N LEU A 74 -8.52 -14.95 10.79
CA LEU A 74 -7.92 -14.36 9.59
C LEU A 74 -6.58 -14.99 9.21
N ALA A 75 -5.95 -15.74 10.12
CA ALA A 75 -4.74 -16.51 9.84
C ALA A 75 -5.04 -17.84 9.12
N ALA A 76 -6.32 -18.22 8.99
CA ALA A 76 -6.71 -19.47 8.35
C ALA A 76 -6.27 -19.53 6.89
N LYS A 77 -5.56 -20.61 6.55
CA LYS A 77 -5.07 -20.89 5.19
C LYS A 77 -5.75 -22.14 4.66
N SER A 78 -6.01 -22.16 3.36
CA SER A 78 -6.52 -23.34 2.65
C SER A 78 -5.42 -24.40 2.50
N ARG A 79 -5.77 -25.58 2.01
CA ARG A 79 -4.85 -26.69 1.70
C ARG A 79 -3.68 -26.26 0.80
N TYR A 80 -3.91 -25.27 -0.07
CA TYR A 80 -2.91 -24.71 -0.99
C TYR A 80 -2.12 -23.52 -0.40
N GLY A 81 -2.26 -23.23 0.90
CA GLY A 81 -1.59 -22.10 1.56
C GLY A 81 -2.22 -20.74 1.28
N THR A 82 -3.33 -20.68 0.55
CA THR A 82 -4.05 -19.44 0.24
C THR A 82 -4.79 -18.91 1.48
N PRO A 83 -4.55 -17.65 1.91
CA PRO A 83 -5.25 -17.04 3.04
C PRO A 83 -6.66 -16.59 2.64
N TYR A 84 -7.56 -17.54 2.43
CA TYR A 84 -8.88 -17.28 1.85
C TYR A 84 -9.76 -16.40 2.75
N VAL A 85 -9.73 -16.60 4.07
CA VAL A 85 -10.52 -15.77 5.01
C VAL A 85 -10.07 -14.31 4.97
N ALA A 86 -8.76 -14.07 4.95
CA ALA A 86 -8.20 -12.72 4.86
C ALA A 86 -8.55 -12.03 3.54
N ILE A 87 -8.51 -12.78 2.43
CA ILE A 87 -8.90 -12.28 1.11
C ILE A 87 -10.37 -11.86 1.12
N ILE A 88 -11.27 -12.76 1.56
CA ILE A 88 -12.72 -12.51 1.61
C ILE A 88 -13.03 -11.31 2.52
N ALA A 89 -12.48 -11.29 3.73
CA ALA A 89 -12.72 -10.21 4.68
C ALA A 89 -12.27 -8.84 4.11
N GLY A 90 -11.07 -8.79 3.52
CA GLY A 90 -10.58 -7.58 2.87
C GLY A 90 -11.44 -7.16 1.68
N SER A 91 -11.86 -8.11 0.82
CA SER A 91 -12.72 -7.81 -0.33
C SER A 91 -14.09 -7.27 0.09
N VAL A 92 -14.70 -7.83 1.14
CA VAL A 92 -15.98 -7.36 1.67
C VAL A 92 -15.86 -5.93 2.19
N ILE A 93 -14.81 -5.62 2.96
CA ILE A 93 -14.58 -4.26 3.47
C ILE A 93 -14.33 -3.28 2.32
N SER A 94 -13.51 -3.65 1.35
CA SER A 94 -13.26 -2.82 0.15
C SER A 94 -14.54 -2.59 -0.63
N TYR A 95 -15.37 -3.61 -0.83
CA TYR A 95 -16.65 -3.49 -1.53
C TYR A 95 -17.61 -2.55 -0.79
N ILE A 96 -17.77 -2.71 0.52
CA ILE A 96 -18.59 -1.80 1.34
C ILE A 96 -18.09 -0.36 1.20
N THR A 97 -16.77 -0.15 1.23
CA THR A 97 -16.17 1.19 1.06
C THR A 97 -16.51 1.78 -0.30
N CYS A 98 -16.42 0.98 -1.37
CA CYS A 98 -16.81 1.40 -2.72
C CYS A 98 -18.31 1.74 -2.81
N VAL A 99 -19.17 0.94 -2.20
CA VAL A 99 -20.63 1.17 -2.18
C VAL A 99 -20.96 2.48 -1.46
N VAL A 100 -20.36 2.72 -0.28
CA VAL A 100 -20.55 3.97 0.46
C VAL A 100 -20.06 5.18 -0.34
N ALA A 101 -18.90 5.07 -1.00
CA ALA A 101 -18.35 6.13 -1.83
C ALA A 101 -19.26 6.45 -3.03
N PHE A 102 -19.85 5.42 -3.65
CA PHE A 102 -20.79 5.55 -4.76
C PHE A 102 -22.08 6.27 -4.35
N TYR A 103 -22.71 5.85 -3.23
CA TYR A 103 -23.96 6.47 -2.77
C TYR A 103 -23.81 7.90 -2.25
N THR A 104 -22.62 8.26 -1.76
CA THR A 104 -22.37 9.60 -1.22
C THR A 104 -21.89 10.57 -2.31
N ASP A 105 -21.71 10.11 -3.56
CA ASP A 105 -21.05 10.84 -4.65
C ASP A 105 -19.66 11.39 -4.25
N ARG A 106 -18.96 10.64 -3.39
CA ARG A 106 -17.69 11.04 -2.76
C ARG A 106 -16.51 10.18 -3.22
N ASN A 107 -16.56 9.69 -4.45
CA ASN A 107 -15.51 8.83 -5.03
C ASN A 107 -14.12 9.50 -5.00
N ASN A 108 -14.06 10.82 -5.25
CA ASN A 108 -12.80 11.57 -5.18
C ASN A 108 -12.19 11.55 -3.76
N TYR A 109 -13.01 11.63 -2.71
CA TYR A 109 -12.54 11.57 -1.33
C TYR A 109 -12.01 10.18 -0.96
N ALA A 110 -12.68 9.12 -1.43
CA ALA A 110 -12.21 7.76 -1.22
C ALA A 110 -10.82 7.54 -1.84
N PHE A 111 -10.62 7.99 -3.08
CA PHE A 111 -9.34 7.90 -3.76
C PHE A 111 -8.22 8.66 -3.04
N ILE A 112 -8.45 9.94 -2.70
CA ILE A 112 -7.45 10.78 -2.03
C ILE A 112 -7.10 10.21 -0.64
N THR A 113 -8.10 9.71 0.10
CA THR A 113 -7.89 9.07 1.40
C THR A 113 -7.01 7.82 1.27
N CYS A 114 -7.34 6.92 0.33
CA CYS A 114 -6.56 5.70 0.11
C CYS A 114 -5.10 6.01 -0.28
N MET A 115 -4.88 6.99 -1.17
CA MET A 115 -3.53 7.39 -1.56
C MET A 115 -2.73 8.00 -0.40
N THR A 116 -3.38 8.81 0.43
CA THR A 116 -2.72 9.38 1.62
C THR A 116 -2.33 8.28 2.60
N CYS A 117 -3.21 7.30 2.85
CA CYS A 117 -2.89 6.12 3.65
C CYS A 117 -1.74 5.28 3.05
N ALA A 118 -1.66 5.18 1.72
CA ALA A 118 -0.57 4.48 1.05
C ALA A 118 0.78 5.17 1.29
N PHE A 119 0.85 6.51 1.15
CA PHE A 119 2.07 7.26 1.45
C PHE A 119 2.51 7.12 2.89
N LEU A 120 1.59 7.20 3.85
CA LEU A 120 1.89 6.93 5.26
C LEU A 120 2.45 5.53 5.48
N THR A 121 1.86 4.52 4.81
CA THR A 121 2.31 3.13 4.92
C THR A 121 3.73 2.97 4.38
N TYR A 122 4.07 3.64 3.27
CA TYR A 122 5.44 3.60 2.73
C TYR A 122 6.45 4.31 3.65
N ILE A 123 6.08 5.43 4.25
CA ILE A 123 6.90 6.09 5.28
C ILE A 123 7.13 5.13 6.46
N ALA A 124 6.07 4.49 6.96
CA ALA A 124 6.16 3.53 8.04
C ALA A 124 7.07 2.34 7.69
N GLN A 125 6.97 1.80 6.46
CA GLN A 125 7.85 0.73 5.99
C GLN A 125 9.33 1.15 5.98
N CYS A 126 9.64 2.37 5.53
CA CYS A 126 11.00 2.90 5.57
C CYS A 126 11.50 3.08 7.01
N ILE A 127 10.65 3.57 7.92
CA ILE A 127 10.99 3.70 9.35
C ILE A 127 11.23 2.33 9.98
N SER A 128 10.37 1.34 9.70
CA SER A 128 10.54 -0.05 10.17
C SER A 128 11.87 -0.62 9.69
N TYR A 129 12.25 -0.38 8.44
CA TYR A 129 13.55 -0.79 7.90
C TYR A 129 14.72 -0.17 8.67
N ILE A 130 14.68 1.14 8.94
CA ILE A 130 15.72 1.84 9.71
C ILE A 130 15.79 1.28 11.13
N SER A 131 14.65 1.14 11.81
CA SER A 131 14.55 0.58 13.15
C SER A 131 15.13 -0.83 13.25
N LEU A 132 14.77 -1.72 12.32
CA LEU A 132 15.34 -3.07 12.24
C LEU A 132 16.86 -3.04 12.06
N ARG A 133 17.37 -2.15 11.22
CA ARG A 133 18.81 -2.07 10.92
C ARG A 133 19.63 -1.48 12.08
N LEU A 134 19.04 -0.60 12.89
CA LEU A 134 19.68 -0.04 14.08
C LEU A 134 19.64 -1.02 15.27
N ASN A 135 18.49 -1.64 15.51
CA ASN A 135 18.28 -2.51 16.67
C ASN A 135 18.84 -3.94 16.47
N PHE A 136 18.85 -4.46 15.24
CA PHE A 136 19.29 -5.84 14.93
C PHE A 136 20.48 -5.85 13.96
N ARG A 137 21.58 -5.18 14.36
CA ARG A 137 22.78 -4.98 13.54
C ARG A 137 23.50 -6.30 13.16
N ASN A 138 23.33 -7.35 13.96
CA ASN A 138 23.95 -8.67 13.78
C ASN A 138 23.08 -9.70 13.04
N MET A 139 22.08 -9.27 12.26
CA MET A 139 21.32 -10.18 11.38
C MET A 139 22.24 -10.85 10.34
N LYS A 140 22.72 -12.06 10.64
CA LYS A 140 23.62 -12.86 9.80
C LYS A 140 22.93 -13.42 8.54
N ASN A 141 21.59 -13.50 8.51
CA ASN A 141 20.81 -14.17 7.46
C ASN A 141 20.10 -13.25 6.44
N SER A 142 20.46 -11.97 6.32
CA SER A 142 19.85 -11.12 5.29
C SER A 142 20.37 -11.51 3.89
N LYS A 143 19.56 -12.24 3.13
CA LYS A 143 19.86 -12.65 1.74
C LYS A 143 20.19 -11.48 0.82
N PHE A 144 19.65 -10.30 1.11
CA PHE A 144 19.89 -9.07 0.37
C PHE A 144 20.25 -7.94 1.33
N ARG A 145 21.25 -7.13 0.96
CA ARG A 145 21.62 -5.90 1.67
C ARG A 145 21.46 -4.73 0.70
N SER A 146 20.64 -3.76 1.09
CA SER A 146 20.48 -2.54 0.30
C SER A 146 21.83 -1.82 0.14
N PRO A 147 22.27 -1.52 -1.10
CA PRO A 147 23.54 -0.85 -1.36
C PRO A 147 23.57 0.59 -0.81
N PHE A 148 22.44 1.30 -0.86
CA PHE A 148 22.30 2.66 -0.31
C PHE A 148 21.96 2.70 1.18
N GLY A 149 21.63 1.55 1.77
CA GLY A 149 21.34 1.38 3.19
C GLY A 149 20.37 2.41 3.78
N ILE A 150 20.76 3.00 4.91
CA ILE A 150 19.93 3.96 5.66
C ILE A 150 19.74 5.26 4.88
N ALA A 151 20.76 5.74 4.17
CA ALA A 151 20.67 6.98 3.39
C ALA A 151 19.58 6.89 2.30
N GLY A 152 19.50 5.74 1.61
CA GLY A 152 18.44 5.49 0.63
C GLY A 152 17.04 5.47 1.27
N ALA A 153 16.90 4.91 2.47
CA ALA A 153 15.63 4.91 3.19
C ALA A 153 15.22 6.32 3.64
N VAL A 154 16.15 7.15 4.10
CA VAL A 154 15.89 8.55 4.46
C VAL A 154 15.47 9.35 3.23
N PHE A 155 16.15 9.19 2.09
CA PHE A 155 15.74 9.82 0.84
C PHE A 155 14.31 9.43 0.45
N ALA A 156 13.97 8.14 0.52
CA ALA A 156 12.61 7.67 0.24
C ALA A 156 11.57 8.30 1.19
N ILE A 157 11.87 8.41 2.49
CA ILE A 157 11.01 9.11 3.45
C ILE A 157 10.78 10.56 3.03
N CYS A 158 11.83 11.29 2.65
CA CYS A 158 11.70 12.68 2.18
C CYS A 158 10.77 12.77 0.94
N VAL A 159 10.91 11.86 -0.02
CA VAL A 159 10.06 11.82 -1.22
C VAL A 159 8.60 11.55 -0.86
N TRP A 160 8.34 10.57 0.02
CA TRP A 160 6.96 10.25 0.43
C TRP A 160 6.33 11.35 1.28
N VAL A 161 7.11 12.01 2.13
CA VAL A 161 6.66 13.19 2.89
C VAL A 161 6.32 14.34 1.94
N LEU A 162 7.16 14.59 0.94
CA LEU A 162 6.88 15.60 -0.08
C LEU A 162 5.60 15.27 -0.86
N ALA A 163 5.38 14.00 -1.22
CA ALA A 163 4.14 13.55 -1.87
C ALA A 163 2.92 13.72 -0.96
N LEU A 164 3.06 13.44 0.33
CA LEU A 164 2.01 13.65 1.34
C LEU A 164 1.64 15.14 1.42
N VAL A 165 2.63 16.02 1.53
CA VAL A 165 2.43 17.49 1.52
C VAL A 165 1.82 17.96 0.21
N GLY A 166 2.28 17.42 -0.92
CA GLY A 166 1.69 17.67 -2.24
C GLY A 166 0.20 17.37 -2.26
N MET A 167 -0.18 16.22 -1.73
CA MET A 167 -1.57 15.76 -1.69
C MET A 167 -2.43 16.56 -0.69
N THR A 168 -1.88 16.93 0.47
CA THR A 168 -2.63 17.67 1.50
C THR A 168 -2.66 19.18 1.30
N ALA A 169 -1.70 19.78 0.59
CA ALA A 169 -1.63 21.23 0.42
C ALA A 169 -2.17 21.71 -0.95
N PHE A 170 -2.04 20.90 -2.01
CA PHE A 170 -2.31 21.36 -3.38
C PHE A 170 -3.51 20.69 -4.08
N GLN A 171 -4.19 19.74 -3.43
CA GLN A 171 -5.40 19.13 -3.98
C GLN A 171 -6.67 19.86 -3.50
N GLU A 172 -7.70 19.93 -4.35
CA GLU A 172 -8.94 20.69 -4.15
C GLU A 172 -9.84 20.19 -2.99
N ASN A 173 -9.38 19.22 -2.19
CA ASN A 173 -10.13 18.61 -1.08
C ASN A 173 -9.29 18.43 0.20
N HIS A 174 -8.27 19.27 0.39
CA HIS A 174 -7.32 19.21 1.51
C HIS A 174 -7.96 19.15 2.91
N TYR A 175 -9.10 19.82 3.09
CA TYR A 175 -9.80 19.91 4.37
C TYR A 175 -10.39 18.58 4.86
N VAL A 176 -10.63 17.61 3.96
CA VAL A 176 -11.23 16.32 4.33
C VAL A 176 -10.18 15.27 4.69
N VAL A 177 -8.98 15.37 4.11
CA VAL A 177 -7.93 14.35 4.25
C VAL A 177 -7.35 14.31 5.65
N VAL A 178 -6.98 15.49 6.18
CA VAL A 178 -6.37 15.62 7.50
C VAL A 178 -7.26 15.07 8.62
N PRO A 179 -8.55 15.45 8.75
CA PRO A 179 -9.40 14.92 9.83
C PRO A 179 -9.63 13.41 9.70
N ILE A 180 -9.82 12.87 8.48
CA ILE A 180 -9.95 11.42 8.28
C ILE A 180 -8.69 10.69 8.75
N LEU A 181 -7.52 11.21 8.39
CA LEU A 181 -6.24 10.62 8.76
C LEU A 181 -6.02 10.67 10.28
N VAL A 182 -6.34 11.78 10.93
CA VAL A 182 -6.28 11.91 12.39
C VAL A 182 -7.22 10.90 13.06
N VAL A 183 -8.47 10.81 12.59
CA VAL A 183 -9.45 9.85 13.10
C VAL A 183 -8.95 8.41 12.90
N LEU A 184 -8.41 8.09 11.74
CA LEU A 184 -7.89 6.76 11.43
C LEU A 184 -6.70 6.39 12.29
N ILE A 185 -5.73 7.31 12.47
CA ILE A 185 -4.58 7.10 13.38
C ILE A 185 -5.06 6.95 14.82
N ALA A 186 -6.02 7.77 15.26
CA ALA A 186 -6.57 7.69 16.61
C ALA A 186 -7.27 6.34 16.83
N LEU A 187 -8.12 5.90 15.90
CA LEU A 187 -8.79 4.60 15.97
C LEU A 187 -7.80 3.43 15.98
N LEU A 188 -6.78 3.46 15.12
CA LEU A 188 -5.73 2.45 15.11
C LEU A 188 -4.90 2.46 16.40
N SER A 189 -4.63 3.62 16.97
CA SER A 189 -3.89 3.75 18.23
C SER A 189 -4.70 3.21 19.41
N VAL A 190 -6.00 3.51 19.46
CA VAL A 190 -6.92 2.94 20.46
C VAL A 190 -6.99 1.42 20.31
N PHE A 191 -7.17 0.93 19.08
CA PHE A 191 -7.16 -0.51 18.79
C PHE A 191 -5.84 -1.16 19.24
N TYR A 192 -4.71 -0.50 18.98
CA TYR A 192 -3.40 -0.99 19.37
C TYR A 192 -3.26 -1.09 20.90
N VAL A 193 -3.61 -0.04 21.64
CA VAL A 193 -3.46 -0.01 23.10
C VAL A 193 -4.41 -0.98 23.79
N VAL A 194 -5.67 -1.07 23.34
CA VAL A 194 -6.71 -1.86 23.99
C VAL A 194 -6.55 -3.35 23.69
N TYR A 195 -6.31 -3.70 22.42
CA TYR A 195 -6.33 -5.09 21.95
C TYR A 195 -4.93 -5.64 21.67
N VAL A 196 -4.16 -4.95 20.82
CA VAL A 196 -2.91 -5.49 20.27
C VAL A 196 -1.80 -5.61 21.31
N ARG A 197 -1.58 -4.56 22.11
CA ARG A 197 -0.50 -4.51 23.11
C ARG A 197 -0.52 -5.70 24.08
N LYS A 198 -1.70 -6.25 24.36
CA LYS A 198 -1.90 -7.37 25.29
C LYS A 198 -1.74 -8.75 24.65
N ARG A 199 -1.78 -8.84 23.32
CA ARG A 199 -1.85 -10.12 22.58
C ARG A 199 -0.75 -10.32 21.55
N GLN A 200 0.02 -9.27 21.23
CA GLN A 200 1.10 -9.32 20.26
C GLN A 200 2.16 -10.35 20.67
N VAL A 201 2.44 -11.28 19.76
CA VAL A 201 3.50 -12.28 19.89
C VAL A 201 4.28 -12.27 18.58
N LEU A 202 5.60 -12.46 18.64
CA LEU A 202 6.37 -12.68 17.42
C LEU A 202 5.83 -13.92 16.71
N SER A 203 5.57 -13.82 15.42
CA SER A 203 5.26 -15.01 14.62
C SER A 203 6.47 -15.95 14.59
N SER A 204 6.23 -17.24 14.34
CA SER A 204 7.29 -18.25 14.24
C SER A 204 8.36 -17.91 13.20
N GLU A 205 7.98 -17.20 12.13
CA GLU A 205 8.91 -16.72 11.10
C GLU A 205 9.75 -15.54 11.60
N GLU A 206 9.13 -14.56 12.27
CA GLU A 206 9.84 -13.45 12.90
C GLU A 206 10.80 -13.95 13.99
N GLU A 207 10.35 -14.92 14.78
CA GLU A 207 11.14 -15.56 15.83
C GLU A 207 12.39 -16.26 15.27
N ARG A 208 12.27 -17.01 14.17
CA ARG A 208 13.43 -17.64 13.51
C ARG A 208 14.42 -16.61 12.96
N VAL A 209 13.94 -15.48 12.45
CA VAL A 209 14.81 -14.45 11.88
C VAL A 209 15.48 -13.60 12.98
N LEU A 210 14.75 -13.30 14.07
CA LEU A 210 15.19 -12.38 15.12
C LEU A 210 15.83 -13.09 16.33
N LEU A 211 15.38 -14.27 16.75
CA LEU A 211 15.92 -14.96 17.94
C LEU A 211 17.18 -15.79 17.67
N VAL A 212 17.43 -16.24 16.44
CA VAL A 212 18.75 -16.79 16.06
C VAL A 212 19.88 -15.77 16.30
N VAL A 213 19.55 -14.48 16.42
CA VAL A 213 20.48 -13.41 16.77
C VAL A 213 20.79 -13.34 18.28
N ARG A 214 19.88 -13.80 19.16
CA ARG A 214 20.05 -13.73 20.62
C ARG A 214 20.91 -14.86 21.18
N ASP A 215 20.80 -16.07 20.64
CA ASP A 215 21.56 -17.24 21.11
C ASP A 215 23.01 -17.29 20.60
N LEU A 216 23.46 -16.27 19.84
CA LEU A 216 24.83 -16.10 19.36
C LEU A 216 25.60 -14.98 20.12
N MET A 217 25.05 -14.51 21.24
CA MET A 217 25.69 -13.63 22.23
C MET A 217 25.84 -14.38 23.55
#